data_AF-A0A1T5FY33-F1
#
_entry.id   AF-A0A1T5FY33-F1
#
_cell.length_a   1.000
_cell.length_b   1.000
_cell.length_c   1.000
_cell.angle_alpha   90.00
_cell.angle_beta   90.00
_cell.angle_gamma   90.00
#
_symmetry.space_group_name_H-M   'P 1'
#
loop_
_entity.id
_entity.type
_entity.pdbx_description
1 polymer ?
#
loop_
_entity_poly.entity_id
_entity_poly.type
_entity_poly.pdbx_seq_one_letter_code
_entity_poly.pdbx_strand_id
1 'polypeptide(L)'
;MRPGSKPTIRDVAQTAGVSLTTVSYVLSGRSGGTTRISEATQDRVHAAVRELGYVANSAARGMRRGRTELVAVAVPDLEQPRDRAIATVLARILPEHGYQPVILLGGNWRQFMLAGGADGVIRTSAPEADDDSGAMAELAGRGTPQVLITHDAGPGSLAVQGRLDVVPAGTDTPEILAGRAVTLLLAQLRG
;
A
#
# COMPACT_ATOMS: atom_id res chain seq x y z
N MET A 1 36.21 0.34 0.88
CA MET A 1 34.80 0.77 0.64
C MET A 1 34.82 2.15 0.02
N ARG A 2 34.07 2.38 -1.07
CA ARG A 2 33.87 3.74 -1.60
C ARG A 2 32.91 4.48 -0.65
N PRO A 3 33.27 5.65 -0.09
CA PRO A 3 32.37 6.40 0.75
C PRO A 3 31.21 6.92 -0.11
N GLY A 4 29.98 6.51 0.19
CA GLY A 4 28.75 7.09 -0.38
C GLY A 4 27.73 6.15 -1.02
N SER A 5 28.03 4.87 -1.30
CA SER A 5 27.00 3.96 -1.86
C SER A 5 26.22 3.27 -0.74
N LYS A 6 24.91 3.52 -0.67
CA LYS A 6 23.99 2.75 0.19
C LYS A 6 24.18 1.25 -0.10
N PRO A 7 24.28 0.39 0.93
CA PRO A 7 24.37 -1.06 0.75
C PRO A 7 23.24 -1.56 -0.16
N THR A 8 23.55 -2.51 -1.03
CA THR A 8 22.62 -3.12 -1.97
C THR A 8 22.31 -4.55 -1.57
N ILE A 9 21.26 -5.13 -2.15
CA ILE A 9 20.93 -6.55 -1.96
C ILE A 9 22.05 -7.51 -2.44
N ARG A 10 22.92 -7.05 -3.35
CA ARG A 10 24.10 -7.81 -3.79
C ARG A 10 25.17 -7.86 -2.70
N ASP A 11 25.37 -6.75 -2.00
CA ASP A 11 26.30 -6.69 -0.86
C ASP A 11 25.83 -7.63 0.26
N VAL A 12 24.52 -7.65 0.53
CA VAL A 12 23.93 -8.62 1.49
C VAL A 12 24.17 -10.07 1.06
N ALA A 13 23.97 -10.40 -0.22
CA ALA A 13 24.20 -11.75 -0.74
C ALA A 13 25.66 -12.19 -0.59
N GLN A 14 26.59 -11.27 -0.88
CA GLN A 14 28.02 -11.51 -0.72
C GLN A 14 28.40 -11.72 0.75
N THR A 15 27.97 -10.83 1.66
CA THR A 15 28.27 -10.94 3.09
C THR A 15 27.65 -12.19 3.72
N ALA A 16 26.42 -12.56 3.33
CA ALA A 16 25.77 -13.76 3.82
C ALA A 16 26.30 -15.06 3.19
N GLY A 17 27.07 -14.98 2.10
CA GLY A 17 27.59 -16.14 1.36
C GLY A 17 26.48 -16.98 0.71
N VAL A 18 25.50 -16.32 0.08
CA VAL A 18 24.37 -16.98 -0.59
C VAL A 18 24.04 -16.31 -1.93
N SER A 19 23.18 -16.93 -2.73
CA SER A 19 22.73 -16.32 -3.98
C SER A 19 21.82 -15.10 -3.74
N LEU A 20 21.78 -14.18 -4.71
CA LEU A 20 20.86 -13.04 -4.69
C LEU A 20 19.39 -13.48 -4.56
N THR A 21 19.03 -14.57 -5.24
CA THR A 21 17.70 -15.17 -5.20
C THR A 21 17.36 -15.68 -3.80
N THR A 22 18.31 -16.30 -3.11
CA THR A 22 18.17 -16.74 -1.71
C THR A 22 17.89 -15.55 -0.80
N VAL A 23 18.68 -14.47 -0.89
CA VAL A 23 18.42 -13.24 -0.12
C VAL A 23 17.03 -12.68 -0.43
N SER A 24 16.64 -12.62 -1.71
CA SER A 24 15.31 -12.13 -2.09
C SER A 24 14.19 -12.96 -1.48
N TYR A 25 14.31 -14.30 -1.43
CA TYR A 25 13.30 -15.15 -0.81
C TYR A 25 13.24 -14.98 0.70
N VAL A 26 14.39 -14.92 1.38
CA VAL A 26 14.46 -14.68 2.83
C VAL A 26 13.82 -13.34 3.19
N LEU A 27 14.20 -12.26 2.50
CA LEU A 27 13.69 -10.92 2.78
C LEU A 27 12.23 -10.70 2.33
N SER A 28 11.67 -11.59 1.51
CA SER A 28 10.25 -11.54 1.11
C SER A 28 9.37 -12.53 1.90
N GLY A 29 9.90 -13.19 2.94
CA GLY A 29 9.15 -14.17 3.74
C GLY A 29 8.75 -15.46 3.00
N ARG A 30 9.34 -15.74 1.83
CA ARG A 30 9.01 -16.92 1.00
C ARG A 30 9.84 -18.17 1.34
N SER A 31 10.60 -18.13 2.44
CA SER A 31 11.55 -19.15 2.90
C SER A 31 10.90 -20.46 3.39
N GLY A 32 9.62 -20.42 3.77
CA GLY A 32 8.88 -21.55 4.33
C GLY A 32 8.00 -22.33 3.34
N GLY A 33 7.90 -21.87 2.08
CA GLY A 33 7.04 -22.46 1.04
C GLY A 33 7.78 -23.42 0.10
N THR A 34 7.50 -23.34 -1.21
CA THR A 34 8.07 -24.20 -2.27
C THR A 34 9.61 -24.17 -2.35
N THR A 35 10.25 -23.12 -1.81
CA THR A 35 11.71 -23.02 -1.67
C THR A 35 12.08 -23.09 -0.20
N ARG A 36 12.45 -24.29 0.26
CA ARG A 36 12.81 -24.53 1.66
C ARG A 36 14.24 -24.02 1.92
N ILE A 37 14.37 -22.88 2.60
CA ILE A 37 15.66 -22.29 2.99
C ILE A 37 15.90 -22.61 4.46
N SER A 38 17.04 -23.23 4.80
CA SER A 38 17.36 -23.60 6.18
C SER A 38 17.39 -22.39 7.11
N GLU A 39 16.97 -22.56 8.36
CA GLU A 39 17.01 -21.49 9.39
C GLU A 39 18.42 -20.88 9.50
N ALA A 40 19.46 -21.72 9.55
CA ALA A 40 20.85 -21.26 9.54
C ALA A 40 21.21 -20.36 8.35
N THR A 41 20.58 -20.54 7.19
CA THR A 41 20.77 -19.66 6.03
C THR A 41 19.97 -18.37 6.16
N GLN A 42 18.75 -18.44 6.71
CA GLN A 42 17.95 -17.25 7.02
C GLN A 42 18.69 -16.35 8.03
N ASP A 43 19.25 -16.95 9.08
CA ASP A 43 20.01 -16.24 10.12
C ASP A 43 21.23 -15.51 9.56
N ARG A 44 22.00 -16.16 8.68
CA ARG A 44 23.14 -15.50 8.00
C ARG A 44 22.71 -14.30 7.17
N VAL A 45 21.59 -14.40 6.45
CA VAL A 45 21.04 -13.29 5.67
C VAL A 45 20.61 -12.16 6.61
N HIS A 46 19.88 -12.45 7.68
CA HIS A 46 19.45 -11.43 8.64
C HIS A 46 20.63 -10.80 9.41
N ALA A 47 21.70 -11.55 9.69
CA ALA A 47 22.94 -11.02 10.24
C ALA A 47 23.61 -10.03 9.27
N ALA A 48 23.79 -10.43 8.00
CA ALA A 48 24.39 -9.57 6.97
C ALA A 48 23.58 -8.29 6.74
N VAL A 49 22.25 -8.37 6.76
CA VAL A 49 21.37 -7.18 6.67
C VAL A 49 21.62 -6.21 7.81
N ARG A 50 21.69 -6.71 9.05
CA ARG A 50 21.96 -5.89 10.24
C ARG A 50 23.36 -5.28 10.20
N GLU A 51 24.37 -6.07 9.85
CA GLU A 51 25.76 -5.64 9.76
C GLU A 51 25.95 -4.51 8.74
N LEU A 52 25.33 -4.65 7.57
CA LEU A 52 25.43 -3.65 6.51
C LEU A 52 24.50 -2.45 6.72
N GLY A 53 23.53 -2.53 7.63
CA GLY A 53 22.45 -1.54 7.72
C GLY A 53 21.60 -1.49 6.44
N TYR A 54 21.47 -2.62 5.74
CA TYR A 54 20.70 -2.69 4.49
C TYR A 54 19.20 -2.53 4.78
N VAL A 55 18.59 -1.50 4.22
CA VAL A 55 17.13 -1.35 4.19
C VAL A 55 16.67 -1.59 2.77
N ALA A 56 15.83 -2.61 2.60
CA ALA A 56 15.34 -2.95 1.28
C ALA A 56 14.46 -1.83 0.73
N ASN A 57 14.85 -1.29 -0.43
CA ASN A 57 14.12 -0.23 -1.11
C ASN A 57 12.82 -0.80 -1.71
N SER A 58 11.69 -0.55 -1.05
CA SER A 58 10.35 -0.95 -1.51
C SER A 58 10.03 -0.37 -2.90
N ALA A 59 10.38 0.88 -3.17
CA ALA A 59 10.18 1.50 -4.48
C ALA A 59 10.94 0.75 -5.61
N ALA A 60 12.17 0.31 -5.34
CA ALA A 60 12.95 -0.49 -6.31
C ALA A 60 12.41 -1.93 -6.48
N ARG A 61 11.85 -2.53 -5.44
CA ARG A 61 11.12 -3.81 -5.54
C ARG A 61 9.87 -3.65 -6.38
N GLY A 62 9.18 -2.53 -6.20
CA GLY A 62 7.91 -2.29 -6.84
C GLY A 62 8.02 -2.00 -8.33
N MET A 63 9.01 -1.22 -8.74
CA MET A 63 9.33 -1.00 -10.16
C MET A 63 9.65 -2.30 -10.90
N ARG A 64 10.27 -3.29 -10.24
CA ARG A 64 10.60 -4.59 -10.84
C ARG A 64 9.40 -5.54 -10.95
N ARG A 65 8.35 -5.31 -10.17
CA ARG A 65 7.13 -6.13 -10.10
C ARG A 65 5.90 -5.43 -10.70
N GLY A 66 6.05 -4.17 -11.15
CA GLY A 66 4.93 -3.35 -11.61
C GLY A 66 3.96 -2.92 -10.50
N ARG A 67 4.37 -3.00 -9.21
CA ARG A 67 3.55 -2.72 -8.04
C ARG A 67 4.35 -2.07 -6.93
N THR A 68 4.03 -0.86 -6.53
CA THR A 68 4.69 -0.07 -5.48
C THR A 68 4.67 -0.70 -4.08
N GLU A 69 3.76 -1.65 -3.81
CA GLU A 69 3.45 -2.16 -2.45
C GLU A 69 2.97 -1.04 -1.51
N LEU A 70 2.46 0.06 -2.08
CA LEU A 70 1.89 1.20 -1.36
C LEU A 70 0.38 1.28 -1.61
N VAL A 71 -0.36 1.73 -0.60
CA VAL A 71 -1.77 2.12 -0.71
C VAL A 71 -1.91 3.53 -0.21
N ALA A 72 -2.46 4.41 -1.05
CA ALA A 72 -2.80 5.76 -0.65
C ALA A 72 -4.03 5.74 0.26
N VAL A 73 -3.96 6.44 1.40
CA VAL A 73 -5.07 6.67 2.31
C VAL A 73 -5.36 8.16 2.27
N ALA A 74 -6.36 8.55 1.48
CA ALA A 74 -6.75 9.94 1.34
C ALA A 74 -7.83 10.30 2.36
N VAL A 75 -7.49 11.23 3.24
CA VAL A 75 -8.41 11.74 4.26
C VAL A 75 -8.52 13.26 4.14
N PRO A 76 -9.70 13.87 4.34
CA PRO A 76 -9.85 15.32 4.30
C PRO A 76 -9.01 16.01 5.38
N ASP A 77 -9.17 15.54 6.62
CA ASP A 77 -8.67 16.22 7.80
C ASP A 77 -8.49 15.23 8.96
N LEU A 78 -7.33 15.24 9.61
CA LEU A 78 -7.05 14.39 10.78
C LEU A 78 -7.53 15.01 12.10
N GLU A 79 -7.98 16.26 12.11
CA GLU A 79 -8.65 16.85 13.26
C GLU A 79 -10.03 16.21 13.47
N GLN A 80 -10.66 15.75 12.38
CA GLN A 80 -11.93 15.04 12.44
C GLN A 80 -11.75 13.65 13.09
N PRO A 81 -12.44 13.36 14.23
CA PRO A 81 -12.23 12.10 14.97
C PRO A 81 -12.46 10.84 14.14
N ARG A 82 -13.42 10.87 13.21
CA ARG A 82 -13.73 9.75 12.31
C ARG A 82 -12.57 9.47 11.37
N ASP A 83 -12.08 10.49 10.66
CA ASP A 83 -11.02 10.35 9.66
C ASP A 83 -9.71 9.92 10.31
N ARG A 84 -9.39 10.50 11.47
CA ARG A 84 -8.26 10.06 12.30
C ARG A 84 -8.38 8.59 12.72
N ALA A 85 -9.56 8.16 13.17
CA ALA A 85 -9.76 6.78 13.60
C ALA A 85 -9.62 5.82 12.41
N ILE A 86 -10.25 6.10 11.27
CA ILE A 86 -10.14 5.28 10.06
C ILE A 86 -8.69 5.21 9.57
N ALA A 87 -8.00 6.35 9.46
CA ALA A 87 -6.59 6.40 9.04
C ALA A 87 -5.69 5.58 9.97
N THR A 88 -5.92 5.66 11.29
CA THR A 88 -5.19 4.87 12.29
C THR A 88 -5.40 3.38 12.09
N VAL A 89 -6.63 2.95 11.85
CA VAL A 89 -6.94 1.53 11.62
C VAL A 89 -6.34 1.04 10.31
N LEU A 90 -6.48 1.80 9.22
CA LEU A 90 -5.88 1.46 7.92
C LEU A 90 -4.36 1.36 8.02
N ALA A 91 -3.74 2.26 8.79
CA ALA A 91 -2.30 2.24 8.99
C ALA A 91 -1.80 0.99 9.72
N ARG A 92 -2.67 0.35 10.51
CA ARG A 92 -2.41 -0.92 11.20
C ARG A 92 -2.67 -2.14 10.32
N ILE A 93 -3.79 -2.15 9.58
CA ILE A 93 -4.26 -3.33 8.83
C ILE A 93 -3.51 -3.52 7.50
N LEU A 94 -3.25 -2.46 6.74
CA LEU A 94 -2.57 -2.57 5.44
C LEU A 94 -1.21 -3.31 5.50
N PRO A 95 -0.33 -3.04 6.50
CA PRO A 95 0.94 -3.76 6.64
C PRO A 95 0.77 -5.28 6.79
N GLU A 96 -0.29 -5.74 7.45
CA GLU A 96 -0.60 -7.17 7.63
C GLU A 96 -0.88 -7.88 6.30
N HIS A 97 -1.25 -7.10 5.27
CA HIS A 97 -1.49 -7.57 3.92
C HIS A 97 -0.34 -7.25 2.94
N GLY A 98 0.81 -6.79 3.45
CA GLY A 98 2.00 -6.50 2.64
C GLY A 98 1.96 -5.17 1.90
N TYR A 99 1.04 -4.27 2.26
CA TYR A 99 0.96 -2.92 1.69
C TYR A 99 1.31 -1.88 2.74
N GLN A 100 2.06 -0.85 2.35
CA GLN A 100 2.37 0.26 3.24
C GLN A 100 1.44 1.45 3.00
N PRO A 101 0.82 2.00 4.06
CA PRO A 101 -0.08 3.14 3.94
C PRO A 101 0.72 4.42 3.67
N VAL A 102 0.23 5.24 2.74
CA VAL A 102 0.66 6.64 2.59
C VAL A 102 -0.53 7.53 2.86
N ILE A 103 -0.55 8.18 4.03
CA ILE A 103 -1.65 9.05 4.44
C ILE A 103 -1.47 10.41 3.74
N LEU A 104 -2.47 10.82 2.98
CA LEU A 104 -2.48 12.04 2.18
C LEU A 104 -3.68 12.90 2.60
N LEU A 105 -3.41 14.15 2.98
CA LEU A 105 -4.43 15.08 3.43
C LEU A 105 -4.95 15.92 2.26
N GLY A 106 -6.25 16.22 2.25
CA GLY A 106 -6.89 17.04 1.23
C GLY A 106 -6.80 16.44 -0.18
N GLY A 107 -6.59 17.27 -1.21
CA GLY A 107 -6.60 16.85 -2.63
C GLY A 107 -5.28 16.32 -3.21
N ASN A 108 -4.20 16.27 -2.42
CA ASN A 108 -2.84 15.94 -2.90
C ASN A 108 -2.70 14.48 -3.38
N TRP A 109 -3.62 13.60 -2.99
CA TRP A 109 -3.61 12.20 -3.40
C TRP A 109 -3.77 12.02 -4.91
N ARG A 110 -4.44 12.94 -5.61
CA ARG A 110 -4.71 12.83 -7.06
C ARG A 110 -3.42 12.80 -7.87
N GLN A 111 -2.59 13.83 -7.69
CA GLN A 111 -1.30 13.93 -8.38
C GLN A 111 -0.38 12.76 -8.00
N PHE A 112 -0.39 12.37 -6.72
CA PHE A 112 0.39 11.22 -6.26
C PHE A 112 -0.03 9.92 -6.95
N MET A 113 -1.34 9.65 -7.06
CA MET A 113 -1.86 8.47 -7.74
C MET A 113 -1.61 8.52 -9.26
N LEU A 114 -1.84 9.66 -9.91
CA LEU A 114 -1.63 9.84 -11.35
C LEU A 114 -0.15 9.67 -11.76
N ALA A 115 0.78 9.99 -10.85
CA ALA A 115 2.21 9.75 -11.00
C ALA A 115 2.63 8.28 -10.73
N GLY A 116 1.69 7.39 -10.42
CA GLY A 116 1.98 5.99 -10.10
C GLY A 116 2.58 5.80 -8.70
N GLY A 117 2.26 6.69 -7.75
CA GLY A 117 2.83 6.68 -6.40
C GLY A 117 2.34 5.53 -5.51
N ALA A 118 1.18 4.94 -5.82
CA ALA A 118 0.65 3.78 -5.09
C ALA A 118 -0.17 2.86 -6.00
N ASP A 119 -0.39 1.63 -5.55
CA ASP A 119 -1.10 0.59 -6.31
C ASP A 119 -2.62 0.75 -6.23
N GLY A 120 -3.12 1.49 -5.24
CA GLY A 120 -4.54 1.77 -5.08
C GLY A 120 -4.79 2.83 -4.01
N VAL A 121 -6.04 3.29 -3.91
CA VAL A 121 -6.44 4.36 -2.98
C VAL A 121 -7.70 4.00 -2.18
N ILE A 122 -7.66 4.27 -0.88
CA ILE A 122 -8.84 4.28 0.02
C ILE A 122 -9.10 5.73 0.44
N ARG A 123 -10.35 6.18 0.30
CA ARG A 123 -10.77 7.56 0.60
C ARG A 123 -11.86 7.58 1.67
N THR A 124 -11.89 8.61 2.53
CA THR A 124 -12.90 8.71 3.62
C THR A 124 -14.00 9.75 3.41
N SER A 125 -13.96 10.47 2.28
CA SER A 125 -15.01 11.41 1.86
C SER A 125 -15.27 11.32 0.37
N ALA A 126 -16.51 11.63 0.00
CA ALA A 126 -16.91 11.80 -1.40
C ALA A 126 -16.14 12.98 -2.02
N PRO A 127 -15.96 13.00 -3.36
CA PRO A 127 -15.38 14.15 -4.05
C PRO A 127 -16.15 15.43 -3.68
N GLU A 128 -15.43 16.45 -3.22
CA GLU A 128 -16.03 17.74 -2.86
C GLU A 128 -16.01 18.72 -4.05
N ALA A 129 -15.20 18.45 -5.08
CA ALA A 129 -15.01 19.30 -6.25
C ALA A 129 -15.06 18.54 -7.59
N ASP A 130 -15.38 19.26 -8.68
CA ASP A 130 -15.40 18.71 -10.06
C ASP A 130 -14.07 18.07 -10.47
N ASP A 131 -12.96 18.64 -10.01
CA ASP A 131 -11.61 18.17 -10.29
C ASP A 131 -11.32 16.80 -9.64
N ASP A 132 -12.01 16.46 -8.54
CA ASP A 132 -11.94 15.11 -7.96
C ASP A 132 -12.64 14.10 -8.86
N SER A 133 -13.79 14.45 -9.44
CA SER A 133 -14.54 13.56 -10.33
C SER A 133 -13.76 13.22 -11.60
N GLY A 134 -13.03 14.19 -12.17
CA GLY A 134 -12.15 14.00 -13.32
C GLY A 134 -10.99 13.03 -13.02
N ALA A 135 -10.27 13.27 -11.92
CA ALA A 135 -9.18 12.40 -11.50
C ALA A 135 -9.66 10.96 -11.22
N MET A 136 -10.86 10.80 -10.66
CA MET A 136 -11.45 9.50 -10.39
C MET A 136 -11.78 8.72 -11.67
N ALA A 137 -12.37 9.39 -12.67
CA ALA A 137 -12.63 8.78 -13.97
C ALA A 137 -11.32 8.38 -14.67
N GLU A 138 -10.28 9.21 -14.55
CA GLU A 138 -8.97 8.91 -15.12
C GLU A 138 -8.32 7.68 -14.46
N LEU A 139 -8.33 7.60 -13.13
CA LEU A 139 -7.83 6.44 -12.39
C LEU A 139 -8.62 5.17 -12.70
N ALA A 140 -9.95 5.28 -12.83
CA ALA A 140 -10.80 4.17 -13.25
C ALA A 140 -10.43 3.69 -14.67
N GLY A 141 -10.20 4.61 -15.60
CA GLY A 141 -9.77 4.31 -16.98
C GLY A 141 -8.39 3.64 -17.05
N ARG A 142 -7.51 3.91 -16.07
CA ARG A 142 -6.21 3.26 -15.90
C ARG A 142 -6.31 1.90 -15.19
N GLY A 143 -7.51 1.51 -14.74
CA GLY A 143 -7.73 0.30 -13.96
C GLY A 143 -7.13 0.36 -12.56
N THR A 144 -6.89 1.56 -12.01
CA THR A 144 -6.33 1.72 -10.68
C THR A 144 -7.36 1.39 -9.60
N PRO A 145 -7.07 0.44 -8.69
CA PRO A 145 -7.94 0.11 -7.60
C PRO A 145 -8.30 1.29 -6.69
N GLN A 146 -9.59 1.42 -6.39
CA GLN A 146 -10.11 2.55 -5.63
C GLN A 146 -11.34 2.16 -4.80
N VAL A 147 -11.35 2.59 -3.54
CA VAL A 147 -12.46 2.37 -2.60
C VAL A 147 -12.80 3.67 -1.89
N LEU A 148 -14.10 3.93 -1.73
CA LEU A 148 -14.61 5.09 -1.02
C LEU A 148 -15.39 4.69 0.23
N ILE A 149 -15.04 5.24 1.38
CA ILE A 149 -15.82 5.19 2.61
C ILE A 149 -16.61 6.49 2.73
N THR A 150 -17.94 6.47 2.59
CA THR A 150 -18.77 7.69 2.59
C THR A 150 -20.11 7.49 3.30
N HIS A 151 -20.64 8.55 3.90
CA HIS A 151 -22.03 8.57 4.39
C HIS A 151 -23.04 8.72 3.24
N ASP A 152 -22.62 9.31 2.13
CA ASP A 152 -23.46 9.49 0.94
C ASP A 152 -23.25 8.36 -0.07
N ALA A 153 -23.88 7.22 0.21
CA ALA A 153 -23.84 6.01 -0.62
C ALA A 153 -25.20 5.70 -1.28
N GLY A 154 -26.07 6.71 -1.41
CA GLY A 154 -27.39 6.53 -2.03
C GLY A 154 -27.30 6.25 -3.55
N PRO A 155 -28.34 5.71 -4.18
CA PRO A 155 -28.35 5.42 -5.63
C PRO A 155 -28.11 6.63 -6.53
N GLY A 156 -28.31 7.84 -6.00
CA GLY A 156 -28.04 9.11 -6.69
C GLY A 156 -26.68 9.74 -6.37
N SER A 157 -25.84 9.10 -5.54
CA SER A 157 -24.55 9.67 -5.18
C SER A 157 -23.54 9.52 -6.31
N LEU A 158 -22.70 10.54 -6.50
CA LEU A 158 -21.64 10.57 -7.50
C LEU A 158 -20.70 9.37 -7.37
N ALA A 159 -20.59 8.79 -6.16
CA ALA A 159 -19.78 7.62 -5.92
C ALA A 159 -20.34 6.36 -6.60
N VAL A 160 -21.66 6.15 -6.49
CA VAL A 160 -22.35 4.99 -7.10
C VAL A 160 -22.41 5.16 -8.61
N GLN A 161 -22.65 6.38 -9.09
CA GLN A 161 -22.66 6.70 -10.53
C GLN A 161 -21.26 6.54 -11.16
N GLY A 162 -20.20 6.82 -10.42
CA GLY A 162 -18.81 6.62 -10.84
C GLY A 162 -18.33 5.16 -10.88
N ARG A 163 -19.21 4.18 -10.62
CA ARG A 163 -18.87 2.73 -10.52
C ARG A 163 -17.76 2.45 -9.51
N LEU A 164 -17.75 3.18 -8.41
CA LEU A 164 -16.77 2.99 -7.35
C LEU A 164 -17.23 1.88 -6.42
N ASP A 165 -16.27 1.12 -5.89
CA ASP A 165 -16.53 0.27 -4.73
C ASP A 165 -16.69 1.17 -3.50
N VAL A 166 -17.90 1.18 -2.96
CA VAL A 166 -18.30 2.05 -1.86
C VAL A 166 -18.51 1.22 -0.59
N VAL A 167 -17.91 1.68 0.50
CA VAL A 167 -18.22 1.25 1.86
C VAL A 167 -19.10 2.34 2.49
N PRO A 168 -20.41 2.09 2.69
CA PRO A 168 -21.27 3.02 3.40
C PRO A 168 -20.77 3.18 4.84
N ALA A 169 -20.56 4.42 5.27
CA ALA A 169 -20.06 4.72 6.60
C ALA A 169 -21.05 4.34 7.72
N GLY A 170 -22.37 4.52 7.47
CA GLY A 170 -23.44 4.09 8.37
C GLY A 170 -23.20 4.47 9.84
N THR A 171 -23.57 3.56 10.75
CA THR A 171 -23.19 3.63 12.18
C THR A 171 -22.05 2.66 12.52
N ASP A 172 -21.35 2.15 11.50
CA ASP A 172 -20.30 1.16 11.66
C ASP A 172 -19.07 1.78 12.33
N THR A 173 -18.33 0.96 13.08
CA THR A 173 -17.09 1.41 13.71
C THR A 173 -15.98 1.62 12.66
N PRO A 174 -14.98 2.48 12.95
CA PRO A 174 -13.81 2.64 12.09
C PRO A 174 -13.11 1.33 11.73
N GLU A 175 -13.08 0.37 12.67
CA GLU A 175 -12.58 -0.99 12.44
C GLU A 175 -13.33 -1.73 11.33
N ILE A 176 -14.66 -1.73 11.38
CA ILE A 176 -15.50 -2.41 10.38
C ILE A 176 -15.36 -1.72 9.02
N LEU A 177 -15.39 -0.39 9.00
CA LEU A 177 -15.26 0.39 7.77
C LEU A 177 -13.91 0.16 7.09
N ALA A 178 -12.82 0.27 7.85
CA ALA A 178 -11.47 0.05 7.33
C ALA A 178 -11.27 -1.40 6.86
N GLY A 179 -11.73 -2.40 7.63
CA GLY A 179 -11.62 -3.81 7.25
C GLY A 179 -12.35 -4.15 5.94
N ARG A 180 -13.57 -3.61 5.77
CA ARG A 180 -14.34 -3.75 4.53
C ARG A 180 -13.63 -3.07 3.35
N ALA A 181 -13.11 -1.86 3.57
CA ALA A 181 -12.42 -1.11 2.53
C ALA A 181 -11.15 -1.82 2.05
N VAL A 182 -10.34 -2.34 2.99
CA VAL A 182 -9.14 -3.14 2.67
C VAL A 182 -9.52 -4.40 1.91
N THR A 183 -10.58 -5.11 2.33
CA THR A 183 -11.03 -6.33 1.66
C THR A 183 -11.40 -6.07 0.19
N LEU A 184 -12.16 -5.01 -0.07
CA LEU A 184 -12.55 -4.62 -1.43
C LEU A 184 -11.33 -4.22 -2.27
N LEU A 185 -10.44 -3.38 -1.72
CA LEU A 185 -9.25 -2.93 -2.43
C LEU A 185 -8.33 -4.11 -2.79
N LEU A 186 -8.10 -5.04 -1.86
CA LEU A 186 -7.26 -6.21 -2.10
C LEU A 186 -7.85 -7.17 -3.14
N ALA A 187 -9.18 -7.25 -3.24
CA ALA A 187 -9.83 -8.02 -4.29
C ALA A 187 -9.53 -7.44 -5.67
N GLN A 188 -9.61 -6.11 -5.82
CA GLN A 188 -9.26 -5.41 -7.05
C GLN A 188 -7.78 -5.53 -7.40
N LEU A 189 -6.89 -5.43 -6.40
CA LEU A 189 -5.44 -5.57 -6.58
C LEU A 189 -5.00 -7.00 -6.98
N ARG A 190 -5.87 -8.01 -6.87
CA ARG A 190 -5.56 -9.40 -7.25
C ARG A 190 -6.12 -9.79 -8.62
N GLY A 191 -7.03 -9.00 -9.18
CA GLY A 191 -7.48 -9.10 -10.58
C GLY A 191 -6.44 -8.56 -11.54
#